data_AF-A0A1W9LF09-F1
#
_entry.id   AF-A0A1W9LF09-F1
#
_cell.length_a   1.000
_cell.length_b   1.000
_cell.length_c   1.000
_cell.angle_alpha   90.00
_cell.angle_beta   90.00
_cell.angle_gamma   90.00
#
_symmetry.space_group_name_H-M   'P 1'
#
loop_
_entity.id
_entity.type
_entity.pdbx_description
1 polymer ?
#
loop_
_entity_poly.entity_id
_entity_poly.type
_entity_poly.pdbx_seq_one_letter_code
_entity_poly.pdbx_strand_id
1 'polypeptide(L)'
;MQCVLSLGAVCLCLGTLAAEEPAARRQGREPAALAARVERAWEVSWARFYLPRTHLFYDYLTSYEPGRELAHLPTAAEIARQFPNECGYGTGMEDGMISAGVMLSAIVDRHAVTKEASLRERALDVVQGVRLCATAHGVTGFLARAVCHEDLRSIYPNSSRDQYTHAVHGLWHYARSPLCDPGTKGEIGAILSAIADRMTRTVIPANDYDSLRADGTRDTRGISRMWNVMGHEAARLPMIYAAAWDVTGRQAYRELYRKYAAEAVRQSRTTIERLPTYALLQLQGSLELLETLEQDPQSKRDHLASSDGRVACGGELPHHRVGRSRRDLSRGRPGERSEA
;
A
#
# COMPACT_ATOMS: atom_id res chain seq x y z
N MET A 1 -5.05 26.74 -1.52
CA MET A 1 -4.31 25.58 -2.06
C MET A 1 -3.14 25.28 -1.13
N GLN A 2 -3.39 24.53 -0.07
CA GLN A 2 -2.36 24.11 0.90
C GLN A 2 -1.85 22.72 0.48
N CYS A 3 -0.53 22.62 0.34
CA CYS A 3 0.18 21.35 0.15
C CYS A 3 -0.05 20.45 1.36
N VAL A 4 -0.73 19.32 1.14
CA VAL A 4 -0.83 18.22 2.08
C VAL A 4 0.47 17.42 1.96
N LEU A 5 1.27 17.41 3.02
CA LEU A 5 2.41 16.52 3.18
C LEU A 5 1.86 15.13 3.56
N SER A 6 1.67 14.28 2.57
CA SER A 6 1.41 12.85 2.77
C SER A 6 2.70 12.14 3.19
N LEU A 7 2.62 11.30 4.22
CA LEU A 7 3.70 10.43 4.68
C LEU A 7 4.00 9.37 3.61
N GLY A 8 4.85 9.71 2.66
CA GLY A 8 5.42 8.79 1.68
C GLY A 8 6.91 8.58 1.94
N ALA A 9 7.27 7.30 2.14
CA ALA A 9 8.59 6.71 1.94
C ALA A 9 9.70 6.97 2.98
N VAL A 10 9.92 5.97 3.85
CA VAL A 10 11.27 5.44 4.14
C VAL A 10 11.17 3.92 4.36
N CYS A 11 11.28 3.12 3.30
CA CYS A 11 11.72 1.73 3.38
C CYS A 11 12.98 1.60 2.53
N LEU A 12 14.14 1.52 3.18
CA LEU A 12 15.44 1.24 2.55
C LEU A 12 15.68 -0.27 2.62
N CYS A 13 15.45 -0.97 1.51
CA CYS A 13 15.90 -2.34 1.35
C CYS A 13 17.43 -2.37 1.16
N LEU A 14 18.15 -3.01 2.08
CA LEU A 14 19.58 -3.30 1.94
C LEU A 14 19.76 -4.51 1.02
N GLY A 15 19.92 -4.25 -0.28
CA GLY A 15 20.44 -5.23 -1.25
C GLY A 15 21.95 -5.05 -1.41
N THR A 16 22.73 -6.08 -1.11
CA THR A 16 24.16 -6.13 -1.37
C THR A 16 24.44 -6.30 -2.87
N LEU A 17 24.92 -5.25 -3.53
CA LEU A 17 25.68 -5.36 -4.78
C LEU A 17 26.90 -4.44 -4.69
N ALA A 18 28.08 -5.05 -4.71
CA ALA A 18 29.36 -4.38 -4.81
C ALA A 18 29.50 -3.78 -6.22
N ALA A 19 29.25 -2.48 -6.34
CA ALA A 19 29.79 -1.66 -7.42
C ALA A 19 30.68 -0.61 -6.75
N GLU A 20 31.98 -0.66 -7.02
CA GLU A 20 32.94 0.34 -6.53
C GLU A 20 32.66 1.69 -7.20
N GLU A 21 31.85 2.53 -6.54
CA GLU A 21 31.80 3.96 -6.79
C GLU A 21 32.95 4.67 -6.04
N PRO A 22 33.54 5.73 -6.62
CA PRO A 22 34.70 6.41 -6.06
C PRO A 22 34.39 7.02 -4.69
N ALA A 23 35.25 6.70 -3.72
CA ALA A 23 35.12 6.86 -2.26
C ALA A 23 35.00 8.31 -1.71
N ALA A 24 34.67 9.31 -2.52
CA ALA A 24 34.86 10.71 -2.14
C ALA A 24 33.62 11.49 -1.65
N ARG A 25 32.43 10.87 -1.48
CA ARG A 25 31.22 11.60 -1.01
C ARG A 25 30.34 10.94 0.06
N ARG A 26 30.79 9.87 0.73
CA ARG A 26 30.10 9.37 1.95
C ARG A 26 30.57 10.12 3.20
N GLN A 27 30.28 11.42 3.29
CA GLN A 27 30.45 12.16 4.54
C GLN A 27 29.23 11.91 5.45
N GLY A 28 29.41 10.99 6.41
CA GLY A 28 28.89 11.02 7.78
C GLY A 28 27.43 11.43 8.04
N ARG A 29 26.47 10.53 7.80
CA ARG A 29 25.32 10.42 8.72
C ARG A 29 25.64 9.30 9.69
N GLU A 30 25.93 9.65 10.94
CA GLU A 30 26.21 8.64 11.97
C GLU A 30 25.01 7.70 12.12
N PRO A 31 25.21 6.37 12.09
CA PRO A 31 24.15 5.36 12.21
C PRO A 31 23.22 5.60 13.41
N ALA A 32 23.74 6.10 14.53
CA ALA A 32 22.97 6.42 15.73
C ALA A 32 21.94 7.54 15.50
N ALA A 33 22.28 8.56 14.72
CA ALA A 33 21.37 9.66 14.40
C ALA A 33 20.24 9.22 13.45
N LEU A 34 20.50 8.23 12.59
CA LEU A 34 19.46 7.64 11.74
C LEU A 34 18.51 6.76 12.58
N ALA A 35 19.05 5.90 13.45
CA ALA A 35 18.24 5.07 14.34
C ALA A 35 17.29 5.91 15.20
N ALA A 36 17.79 6.99 15.83
CA ALA A 36 16.95 7.89 16.62
C ALA A 36 15.81 8.56 15.82
N ARG A 37 16.02 8.81 14.51
CA ARG A 37 14.98 9.36 13.63
C ARG A 37 13.95 8.31 13.24
N VAL A 38 14.38 7.07 13.00
CA VAL A 38 13.48 5.93 12.76
C VAL A 38 12.60 5.69 13.98
N GLU A 39 13.18 5.67 15.19
CA GLU A 39 12.41 5.55 16.42
C GLU A 39 11.41 6.68 16.61
N ARG A 40 11.80 7.93 16.30
CA ARG A 40 10.85 9.05 16.36
C ARG A 40 9.70 8.91 15.36
N ALA A 41 9.97 8.45 14.14
CA ALA A 41 8.93 8.21 13.15
C ALA A 41 7.98 7.10 13.61
N TRP A 42 8.54 6.01 14.14
CA TRP A 42 7.78 4.91 14.75
C TRP A 42 6.85 5.40 15.86
N GLU A 43 7.38 6.12 16.85
CA GLU A 43 6.59 6.66 17.96
C GLU A 43 5.49 7.60 17.48
N VAL A 44 5.76 8.47 16.50
CA VAL A 44 4.75 9.37 15.94
C VAL A 44 3.63 8.59 15.23
N SER A 45 3.96 7.56 14.46
CA SER A 45 2.96 6.71 13.80
C SER A 45 2.00 6.11 14.83
N TRP A 46 2.52 5.52 15.90
CA TRP A 46 1.70 4.88 16.94
C TRP A 46 1.00 5.86 17.88
N ALA A 47 1.57 7.04 18.15
CA ALA A 47 0.99 7.98 19.09
C ALA A 47 -0.06 8.90 18.46
N ARG A 48 0.01 9.15 17.14
CA ARG A 48 -0.84 10.17 16.48
C ARG A 48 -1.73 9.64 15.38
N PHE A 49 -1.26 8.64 14.63
CA PHE A 49 -2.00 8.12 13.47
C PHE A 49 -2.77 6.84 13.80
N TYR A 50 -2.35 6.11 14.84
CA TYR A 50 -3.01 4.90 15.30
C TYR A 50 -4.18 5.21 16.25
N LEU A 51 -5.33 4.57 16.00
CA LEU A 51 -6.49 4.62 16.90
C LEU A 51 -6.72 3.26 17.56
N PRO A 52 -6.50 3.10 18.88
CA PRO A 52 -6.64 1.82 19.57
C PRO A 52 -8.00 1.14 19.41
N ARG A 53 -9.08 1.94 19.30
CA ARG A 53 -10.44 1.41 19.21
C ARG A 53 -10.70 0.63 17.92
N THR A 54 -10.10 1.05 16.80
CA THR A 54 -10.26 0.39 15.50
C THR A 54 -9.05 -0.47 15.15
N HIS A 55 -7.94 -0.31 15.88
CA HIS A 55 -6.63 -0.86 15.58
C HIS A 55 -6.10 -0.47 14.18
N LEU A 56 -6.45 0.73 13.71
CA LEU A 56 -6.07 1.23 12.39
C LEU A 56 -5.16 2.45 12.47
N PHE A 57 -4.40 2.67 11.40
CA PHE A 57 -3.67 3.89 11.13
C PHE A 57 -4.44 4.73 10.11
N TYR A 58 -4.58 6.02 10.36
CA TYR A 58 -5.29 6.98 9.52
C TYR A 58 -4.30 7.92 8.82
N ASP A 59 -4.73 8.58 7.74
CA ASP A 59 -3.78 9.10 6.74
C ASP A 59 -3.18 10.46 7.07
N TYR A 60 -3.93 11.30 7.78
CA TYR A 60 -3.50 12.64 8.12
C TYR A 60 -4.06 13.11 9.45
N LEU A 61 -3.43 14.14 10.02
CA LEU A 61 -3.88 14.79 11.24
C LEU A 61 -4.54 16.11 10.88
N THR A 62 -5.62 16.46 11.56
CA THR A 62 -6.24 17.79 11.44
C THR A 62 -5.96 18.70 12.64
N SER A 63 -5.35 18.15 13.69
CA SER A 63 -4.88 18.90 14.85
C SER A 63 -3.58 18.29 15.39
N TYR A 64 -2.79 19.13 16.05
CA TYR A 64 -1.64 18.70 16.87
C TYR A 64 -1.93 18.80 18.38
N GLU A 65 -3.15 19.20 18.75
CA GLU A 65 -3.59 19.20 20.14
C GLU A 65 -3.81 17.75 20.60
N PRO A 66 -3.31 17.37 21.80
CA PRO A 66 -3.45 16.02 22.32
C PRO A 66 -4.91 15.56 22.37
N GLY A 67 -5.20 14.41 21.75
CA GLY A 67 -6.54 13.81 21.70
C GLY A 67 -7.46 14.38 20.63
N ARG A 68 -6.98 15.30 19.77
CA ARG A 68 -7.75 15.91 18.68
C ARG A 68 -7.19 15.57 17.30
N GLU A 69 -6.11 14.80 17.22
CA GLU A 69 -5.35 14.51 16.01
C GLU A 69 -6.24 13.92 14.90
N LEU A 70 -7.13 13.01 15.28
CA LEU A 70 -8.06 12.27 14.41
C LEU A 70 -9.52 12.70 14.60
N ALA A 71 -9.79 13.89 15.14
CA ALA A 71 -11.16 14.35 15.41
C ALA A 71 -12.01 14.62 14.15
N HIS A 72 -11.41 14.54 12.96
CA HIS A 72 -12.06 14.73 11.67
C HIS A 72 -12.64 13.44 11.06
N LEU A 73 -12.37 12.28 11.68
CA LEU A 73 -12.89 11.01 11.17
C LEU A 73 -14.41 11.06 11.07
N PRO A 74 -15.00 10.46 10.02
CA PRO A 74 -16.40 10.64 9.72
C PRO A 74 -17.28 9.85 10.69
N THR A 75 -18.43 10.44 11.00
CA THR A 75 -19.49 9.80 11.78
C THR A 75 -20.13 8.64 11.00
N ALA A 76 -20.78 7.72 11.70
CA ALA A 76 -21.53 6.64 11.06
C ALA A 76 -22.61 7.17 10.10
N ALA A 77 -23.23 8.31 10.43
CA ALA A 77 -24.25 8.96 9.60
C ALA A 77 -23.68 9.60 8.32
N GLU A 78 -22.44 10.06 8.33
CA GLU A 78 -21.74 10.54 7.12
C GLU A 78 -21.36 9.36 6.22
N ILE A 79 -20.83 8.29 6.80
CA ILE A 79 -20.48 7.06 6.07
C ILE A 79 -21.72 6.44 5.42
N ALA A 80 -22.84 6.34 6.15
CA ALA A 80 -24.10 5.80 5.62
C ALA A 80 -24.63 6.61 4.41
N ARG A 81 -24.36 7.92 4.39
CA ARG A 81 -24.68 8.81 3.25
C ARG A 81 -23.59 8.82 2.18
N GLN A 82 -22.52 8.05 2.34
CA GLN A 82 -21.33 8.05 1.48
C GLN A 82 -20.73 9.45 1.32
N PHE A 83 -20.77 10.27 2.38
CA PHE A 83 -20.18 11.60 2.35
C PHE A 83 -18.68 11.54 2.67
N PRO A 84 -17.80 12.23 1.93
CA PRO A 84 -18.08 13.07 0.76
C PRO A 84 -18.16 12.28 -0.56
N ASN A 85 -17.79 11.00 -0.55
CA ASN A 85 -17.89 10.09 -1.68
C ASN A 85 -17.91 8.62 -1.22
N GLU A 86 -18.23 7.72 -2.14
CA GLU A 86 -18.34 6.27 -1.94
C GLU A 86 -17.06 5.56 -1.48
N CYS A 87 -15.90 6.20 -1.61
CA CYS A 87 -14.60 5.66 -1.18
C CYS A 87 -14.15 6.22 0.17
N GLY A 88 -14.79 7.27 0.69
CA GLY A 88 -14.34 7.99 1.88
C GLY A 88 -13.10 8.87 1.64
N TYR A 89 -12.77 9.24 0.40
CA TYR A 89 -11.61 10.11 0.14
C TYR A 89 -11.73 11.46 0.84
N GLY A 90 -10.65 11.87 1.51
CA GLY A 90 -10.59 13.13 2.26
C GLY A 90 -11.26 13.07 3.62
N THR A 91 -11.37 11.87 4.21
CA THR A 91 -11.94 11.67 5.55
C THR A 91 -10.92 11.09 6.54
N GLY A 92 -9.73 10.73 6.07
CA GLY A 92 -8.69 10.04 6.81
C GLY A 92 -8.83 8.51 6.79
N MET A 93 -9.98 7.99 6.31
CA MET A 93 -10.27 6.55 6.20
C MET A 93 -9.80 5.90 4.90
N GLU A 94 -9.26 6.68 3.95
CA GLU A 94 -9.09 6.24 2.57
C GLU A 94 -8.00 5.18 2.35
N ASP A 95 -6.91 5.21 3.12
CA ASP A 95 -5.76 4.32 2.95
C ASP A 95 -5.53 3.37 4.15
N GLY A 96 -6.55 3.11 4.97
CA GLY A 96 -6.42 2.29 6.19
C GLY A 96 -5.82 0.89 5.98
N MET A 97 -6.19 0.16 4.92
CA MET A 97 -5.60 -1.16 4.63
C MET A 97 -4.23 -1.08 3.95
N ILE A 98 -3.93 0.01 3.25
CA ILE A 98 -2.59 0.30 2.77
C ILE A 98 -1.66 0.48 3.96
N SER A 99 -2.03 1.38 4.87
CA SER A 99 -1.28 1.67 6.10
C SER A 99 -1.13 0.43 6.99
N ALA A 100 -2.19 -0.35 7.18
CA ALA A 100 -2.12 -1.59 7.96
C ALA A 100 -1.17 -2.62 7.31
N GLY A 101 -1.28 -2.86 6.01
CA GLY A 101 -0.40 -3.80 5.30
C GLY A 101 1.07 -3.41 5.35
N VAL A 102 1.38 -2.13 5.09
CA VAL A 102 2.75 -1.61 5.15
C VAL A 102 3.31 -1.66 6.57
N MET A 103 2.51 -1.28 7.58
CA MET A 103 2.95 -1.35 8.98
C MET A 103 3.22 -2.79 9.42
N LEU A 104 2.41 -3.75 8.98
CA LEU A 104 2.62 -5.15 9.31
C LEU A 104 3.93 -5.69 8.74
N SER A 105 4.25 -5.36 7.49
CA SER A 105 5.57 -5.67 6.91
C SER A 105 6.72 -4.97 7.66
N ALA A 106 6.55 -3.69 8.00
CA ALA A 106 7.56 -2.95 8.76
C ALA A 106 7.82 -3.55 10.16
N ILE A 107 6.78 -4.05 10.85
CA ILE A 107 6.92 -4.75 12.13
C ILE A 107 7.74 -6.04 11.95
N VAL A 108 7.45 -6.82 10.92
CA VAL A 108 8.16 -8.08 10.64
C VAL A 108 9.63 -7.81 10.33
N ASP A 109 9.92 -6.84 9.47
CA ASP A 109 11.30 -6.46 9.11
C ASP A 109 12.06 -5.92 10.32
N ARG A 110 11.42 -5.06 11.12
CA ARG A 110 12.01 -4.55 12.36
C ARG A 110 12.36 -5.69 13.29
N HIS A 111 11.44 -6.63 13.53
CA HIS A 111 11.71 -7.80 14.38
C HIS A 111 12.83 -8.68 13.82
N ALA A 112 12.93 -8.83 12.49
CA ALA A 112 14.01 -9.59 11.87
C ALA A 112 15.40 -9.03 12.21
N VAL A 113 15.51 -7.71 12.40
CA VAL A 113 16.75 -7.01 12.76
C VAL A 113 16.95 -6.87 14.28
N THR A 114 15.93 -6.43 15.01
CA THR A 114 16.05 -5.99 16.42
C THR A 114 15.70 -7.07 17.43
N LYS A 115 14.91 -8.07 17.04
CA LYS A 115 14.38 -9.13 17.92
C LYS A 115 13.55 -8.62 19.11
N GLU A 116 12.99 -7.41 19.00
CA GLU A 116 12.15 -6.82 20.06
C GLU A 116 10.86 -7.62 20.29
N ALA A 117 10.67 -8.12 21.51
CA ALA A 117 9.51 -8.95 21.85
C ALA A 117 8.17 -8.18 21.82
N SER A 118 8.18 -6.87 22.09
CA SER A 118 7.00 -5.99 22.07
C SER A 118 6.35 -5.90 20.68
N LEU A 119 7.08 -6.24 19.63
CA LEU A 119 6.56 -6.25 18.25
C LEU A 119 5.50 -7.31 18.01
N ARG A 120 5.43 -8.35 18.85
CA ARG A 120 4.36 -9.37 18.76
C ARG A 120 2.98 -8.76 19.02
N GLU A 121 2.85 -7.97 20.08
CA GLU A 121 1.58 -7.30 20.43
C GLU A 121 1.19 -6.28 19.37
N ARG A 122 2.15 -5.48 18.90
CA ARG A 122 1.93 -4.51 17.82
C ARG A 122 1.48 -5.15 16.52
N ALA A 123 2.05 -6.31 16.15
CA ALA A 123 1.60 -7.05 14.97
C ALA A 123 0.17 -7.56 15.14
N LEU A 124 -0.16 -8.08 16.33
CA LEU A 124 -1.52 -8.55 16.63
C LEU A 124 -2.54 -7.41 16.56
N ASP A 125 -2.22 -6.22 17.07
CA ASP A 125 -3.07 -5.03 16.93
C ASP A 125 -3.41 -4.77 15.46
N VAL A 126 -2.41 -4.72 14.58
CA VAL A 126 -2.62 -4.47 13.15
C VAL A 126 -3.47 -5.57 12.51
N VAL A 127 -3.23 -6.84 12.86
CA VAL A 127 -4.06 -7.96 12.37
C VAL A 127 -5.51 -7.82 12.84
N GLN A 128 -5.77 -7.36 14.06
CA GLN A 128 -7.14 -7.10 14.53
C GLN A 128 -7.82 -5.98 13.73
N GLY A 129 -7.09 -4.94 13.34
CA GLY A 129 -7.62 -3.88 12.48
C GLY A 129 -8.02 -4.40 11.09
N VAL A 130 -7.16 -5.23 10.48
CA VAL A 130 -7.46 -5.89 9.19
C VAL A 130 -8.65 -6.84 9.32
N ARG A 131 -8.71 -7.64 10.40
CA ARG A 131 -9.84 -8.53 10.71
C ARG A 131 -11.15 -7.76 10.85
N LEU A 132 -11.13 -6.62 11.55
CA LEU A 132 -12.30 -5.76 11.70
C LEU A 132 -12.79 -5.27 10.33
N CYS A 133 -11.88 -4.78 9.48
CA CYS A 133 -12.19 -4.31 8.12
C CYS A 133 -12.68 -5.41 7.16
N ALA A 134 -12.29 -6.67 7.42
CA ALA A 134 -12.74 -7.81 6.64
C ALA A 134 -14.11 -8.36 7.08
N THR A 135 -14.52 -8.13 8.32
CA THR A 135 -15.63 -8.90 8.93
C THR A 135 -16.77 -8.09 9.52
N ALA A 136 -16.53 -6.87 10.05
CA ALA A 136 -17.52 -6.14 10.84
C ALA A 136 -18.80 -5.79 10.05
N HIS A 137 -18.66 -5.55 8.74
CA HIS A 137 -19.76 -5.18 7.84
C HIS A 137 -20.59 -6.37 7.36
N GLY A 138 -20.13 -7.61 7.54
CA GLY A 138 -20.86 -8.84 7.19
C GLY A 138 -20.77 -9.28 5.72
N VAL A 139 -20.03 -8.58 4.85
CA VAL A 139 -19.89 -8.94 3.44
C VAL A 139 -18.66 -9.83 3.23
N THR A 140 -18.86 -11.15 3.26
CA THR A 140 -17.77 -12.13 3.19
C THR A 140 -16.82 -11.89 2.00
N GLY A 141 -15.53 -11.70 2.31
CA GLY A 141 -14.45 -11.51 1.35
C GLY A 141 -14.29 -10.09 0.81
N PHE A 142 -15.18 -9.16 1.17
CA PHE A 142 -14.97 -7.74 0.92
C PHE A 142 -14.04 -7.17 2.00
N LEU A 143 -13.02 -6.44 1.57
CA LEU A 143 -12.10 -5.75 2.46
C LEU A 143 -12.37 -4.23 2.41
N ALA A 144 -12.92 -3.69 3.49
CA ALA A 144 -13.13 -2.25 3.62
C ALA A 144 -11.79 -1.52 3.81
N ARG A 145 -11.72 -0.26 3.40
CA ARG A 145 -10.53 0.61 3.59
C ARG A 145 -10.24 0.84 5.08
N ALA A 146 -11.30 1.11 5.83
CA ALA A 146 -11.32 1.29 7.27
C ALA A 146 -12.75 1.07 7.78
N VAL A 147 -12.90 0.95 9.11
CA VAL A 147 -14.18 0.85 9.80
C VAL A 147 -14.41 2.10 10.64
N CYS A 148 -15.66 2.56 10.71
CA CYS A 148 -16.06 3.72 11.49
C CYS A 148 -15.66 3.56 12.95
N HIS A 149 -15.06 4.59 13.53
CA HIS A 149 -14.61 4.56 14.91
C HIS A 149 -15.76 4.66 15.93
N GLU A 150 -16.94 5.15 15.54
CA GLU A 150 -18.08 5.32 16.44
C GLU A 150 -18.79 3.99 16.74
N ASP A 151 -19.05 3.20 15.70
CA ASP A 151 -19.87 1.98 15.78
C ASP A 151 -19.11 0.67 15.51
N LEU A 152 -17.84 0.77 15.08
CA LEU A 152 -16.98 -0.36 14.72
C LEU A 152 -17.60 -1.32 13.70
N ARG A 153 -18.47 -0.79 12.83
CA ARG A 153 -19.22 -1.56 11.84
C ARG A 153 -19.37 -0.86 10.49
N SER A 154 -19.68 0.44 10.49
CA SER A 154 -19.96 1.19 9.26
C SER A 154 -18.70 1.33 8.40
N ILE A 155 -18.88 1.22 7.09
CA ILE A 155 -17.80 1.27 6.09
C ILE A 155 -18.22 2.08 4.87
N TYR A 156 -17.25 2.69 4.19
CA TYR A 156 -17.45 3.12 2.81
C TYR A 156 -17.53 1.88 1.90
N PRO A 157 -18.54 1.78 1.01
CA PRO A 157 -18.80 0.55 0.26
C PRO A 157 -17.82 0.32 -0.89
N ASN A 158 -17.03 1.31 -1.30
CA ASN A 158 -16.09 1.18 -2.40
C ASN A 158 -14.63 1.06 -1.91
N SER A 159 -14.07 -0.13 -2.05
CA SER A 159 -12.65 -0.41 -1.81
C SER A 159 -11.86 -0.29 -3.11
N SER A 160 -10.56 -0.56 -3.08
CA SER A 160 -9.72 -0.56 -4.27
C SER A 160 -8.69 -1.67 -4.22
N ARG A 161 -8.20 -2.03 -5.40
CA ARG A 161 -7.23 -3.12 -5.59
C ARG A 161 -5.95 -2.96 -4.76
N ASP A 162 -5.50 -1.74 -4.49
CA ASP A 162 -4.32 -1.43 -3.66
C ASP A 162 -4.54 -1.73 -2.16
N GLN A 163 -5.75 -1.54 -1.64
CA GLN A 163 -6.14 -1.95 -0.30
C GLN A 163 -5.94 -3.45 -0.13
N TYR A 164 -6.43 -4.24 -1.10
CA TYR A 164 -6.21 -5.68 -1.14
C TYR A 164 -4.73 -6.01 -1.28
N THR A 165 -3.99 -5.32 -2.17
CA THR A 165 -2.56 -5.58 -2.38
C THR A 165 -1.77 -5.52 -1.07
N HIS A 166 -1.87 -4.41 -0.36
CA HIS A 166 -1.08 -4.19 0.84
C HIS A 166 -1.54 -5.05 2.01
N ALA A 167 -2.84 -5.17 2.25
CA ALA A 167 -3.34 -6.03 3.31
C ALA A 167 -2.94 -7.49 3.09
N VAL A 168 -3.10 -8.02 1.88
CA VAL A 168 -2.75 -9.41 1.56
C VAL A 168 -1.25 -9.65 1.69
N HIS A 169 -0.42 -8.74 1.17
CA HIS A 169 1.04 -8.84 1.31
C HIS A 169 1.48 -8.82 2.77
N GLY A 170 0.99 -7.85 3.56
CA GLY A 170 1.32 -7.73 4.98
C GLY A 170 0.87 -8.95 5.80
N LEU A 171 -0.36 -9.42 5.59
CA LEU A 171 -0.89 -10.61 6.26
C LEU A 171 -0.07 -11.87 5.92
N TRP A 172 0.26 -12.06 4.64
CA TRP A 172 1.08 -13.18 4.18
C TRP A 172 2.49 -13.12 4.78
N HIS A 173 3.12 -11.95 4.77
CA HIS A 173 4.46 -11.76 5.30
C HIS A 173 4.49 -12.05 6.81
N TYR A 174 3.51 -11.52 7.56
CA TYR A 174 3.38 -11.81 8.99
C TYR A 174 3.09 -13.28 9.28
N ALA A 175 2.20 -13.95 8.53
CA ALA A 175 1.88 -15.37 8.71
C ALA A 175 3.06 -16.33 8.50
N ARG A 176 4.14 -15.85 7.87
CA ARG A 176 5.41 -16.57 7.66
C ARG A 176 6.49 -16.18 8.67
N SER A 177 6.27 -15.10 9.41
CA SER A 177 7.21 -14.58 10.40
C SER A 177 7.17 -15.41 11.70
N PRO A 178 8.24 -15.38 12.50
CA PRO A 178 8.24 -15.99 13.84
C PRO A 178 7.32 -15.26 14.84
N LEU A 179 6.78 -14.09 14.49
CA LEU A 179 5.85 -13.35 15.33
C LEU A 179 4.44 -13.95 15.30
N CYS A 180 4.05 -14.64 14.23
CA CYS A 180 2.69 -15.16 14.08
C CYS A 180 2.54 -16.51 14.78
N ASP A 181 1.60 -16.60 15.73
CA ASP A 181 1.23 -17.86 16.35
C ASP A 181 0.25 -18.66 15.48
N PRO A 182 0.11 -19.99 15.72
CA PRO A 182 -0.78 -20.83 14.91
C PRO A 182 -2.25 -20.40 14.90
N GLY A 183 -2.77 -19.84 16.00
CA GLY A 183 -4.16 -19.39 16.08
C GLY A 183 -4.39 -18.19 15.18
N THR A 184 -3.55 -17.17 15.31
CA THR A 184 -3.59 -15.99 14.41
C THR A 184 -3.36 -16.39 12.96
N LYS A 185 -2.46 -17.33 12.67
CA LYS A 185 -2.27 -17.85 11.30
C LYS A 185 -3.54 -18.48 10.73
N GLY A 186 -4.31 -19.18 11.55
CA GLY A 186 -5.62 -19.72 11.17
C GLY A 186 -6.63 -18.62 10.81
N GLU A 187 -6.70 -17.54 11.61
CA GLU A 187 -7.56 -16.38 11.33
C GLU A 187 -7.17 -15.69 10.01
N ILE A 188 -5.87 -15.49 9.79
CA ILE A 188 -5.34 -14.93 8.54
C ILE A 188 -5.72 -15.82 7.35
N GLY A 189 -5.59 -17.14 7.51
CA GLY A 189 -6.00 -18.11 6.51
C GLY A 189 -7.47 -17.96 6.13
N ALA A 190 -8.36 -17.75 7.11
CA ALA A 190 -9.79 -17.51 6.86
C ALA A 190 -10.05 -16.19 6.11
N ILE A 191 -9.35 -15.10 6.46
CA ILE A 191 -9.47 -13.81 5.77
C ILE A 191 -8.99 -13.90 4.31
N LEU A 192 -7.78 -14.42 4.09
CA LEU A 192 -7.21 -14.57 2.75
C LEU A 192 -8.07 -15.48 1.86
N SER A 193 -8.60 -16.54 2.45
CA SER A 193 -9.57 -17.44 1.81
C SER A 193 -10.82 -16.70 1.34
N ALA A 194 -11.46 -15.94 2.23
CA ALA A 194 -12.67 -15.21 1.90
C ALA A 194 -12.44 -14.19 0.77
N ILE A 195 -11.29 -13.50 0.79
CA ILE A 195 -10.86 -12.59 -0.27
C ILE A 195 -10.68 -13.35 -1.59
N ALA A 196 -9.91 -14.43 -1.60
CA ALA A 196 -9.67 -15.24 -2.80
C ALA A 196 -10.97 -15.83 -3.39
N ASP A 197 -11.87 -16.31 -2.53
CA ASP A 197 -13.17 -16.82 -2.95
C ASP A 197 -14.04 -15.71 -3.54
N ARG A 198 -13.99 -14.49 -2.98
CA ARG A 198 -14.65 -13.32 -3.59
C ARG A 198 -14.08 -13.05 -4.97
N MET A 199 -12.75 -12.97 -5.11
CA MET A 199 -12.12 -12.71 -6.41
C MET A 199 -12.54 -13.76 -7.45
N THR A 200 -12.63 -15.03 -7.06
CA THR A 200 -13.09 -16.12 -7.94
C THR A 200 -14.53 -15.90 -8.42
N ARG A 201 -15.42 -15.45 -7.54
CA ARG A 201 -16.84 -15.21 -7.86
C ARG A 201 -17.06 -13.95 -8.69
N THR A 202 -16.31 -12.88 -8.41
CA THR A 202 -16.63 -11.54 -8.91
C THR A 202 -15.73 -11.09 -10.06
N VAL A 203 -14.47 -11.51 -10.11
CA VAL A 203 -13.49 -11.09 -11.13
C VAL A 203 -13.71 -11.92 -12.41
N ILE A 204 -14.85 -11.69 -13.05
CA ILE A 204 -15.31 -12.39 -14.25
C ILE A 204 -15.69 -11.39 -15.35
N PRO A 205 -15.75 -11.82 -16.63
CA PRO A 205 -16.09 -10.93 -17.75
C PRO A 205 -17.42 -10.17 -17.56
N ALA A 206 -18.44 -10.81 -16.98
CA ALA A 206 -19.75 -10.19 -16.75
C ALA A 206 -19.69 -8.97 -15.80
N ASN A 207 -18.71 -8.94 -14.91
CA ASN A 207 -18.47 -7.82 -14.01
C ASN A 207 -17.33 -6.92 -14.50
N ASP A 208 -16.85 -7.11 -15.75
CA ASP A 208 -15.68 -6.42 -16.29
C ASP A 208 -14.45 -6.56 -15.38
N TYR A 209 -14.31 -7.79 -14.84
CA TYR A 209 -13.25 -8.19 -13.92
C TYR A 209 -13.14 -7.34 -12.64
N ASP A 210 -14.25 -6.74 -12.22
CA ASP A 210 -14.35 -5.97 -10.99
C ASP A 210 -14.49 -6.85 -9.74
N SER A 211 -13.85 -6.46 -8.63
CA SER A 211 -14.04 -7.14 -7.34
C SER A 211 -15.35 -6.77 -6.62
N LEU A 212 -16.11 -5.84 -7.20
CA LEU A 212 -17.39 -5.30 -6.74
C LEU A 212 -17.30 -4.55 -5.41
N ARG A 213 -18.19 -3.57 -5.25
CA ARG A 213 -18.46 -2.88 -3.99
C ARG A 213 -19.05 -3.82 -2.94
N ALA A 214 -19.10 -3.36 -1.70
CA ALA A 214 -19.73 -4.10 -0.60
C ALA A 214 -21.20 -4.46 -0.90
N ASP A 215 -21.91 -3.56 -1.58
CA ASP A 215 -23.31 -3.73 -2.01
C ASP A 215 -23.49 -4.64 -3.25
N GLY A 216 -22.39 -5.17 -3.81
CA GLY A 216 -22.40 -6.03 -4.99
C GLY A 216 -22.50 -5.30 -6.33
N THR A 217 -22.60 -3.97 -6.33
CA THR A 217 -22.55 -3.17 -7.56
C THR A 217 -21.11 -2.98 -8.03
N ARG A 218 -20.95 -2.62 -9.31
CA ARG A 218 -19.64 -2.33 -9.88
C ARG A 218 -19.12 -0.99 -9.37
N ASP A 219 -17.82 -0.91 -9.15
CA ASP A 219 -17.14 0.36 -8.97
C ASP A 219 -17.23 1.24 -10.22
N THR A 220 -17.53 2.52 -10.01
CA THR A 220 -17.68 3.52 -11.06
C THR A 220 -16.35 4.12 -11.50
N ARG A 221 -15.28 3.95 -10.70
CA ARG A 221 -13.94 4.51 -10.96
C ARG A 221 -13.00 3.52 -11.64
N GLY A 222 -13.34 2.24 -11.65
CA GLY A 222 -12.51 1.15 -12.15
C GLY A 222 -11.32 0.79 -11.25
N ILE A 223 -11.21 1.36 -10.05
CA ILE A 223 -10.12 1.11 -9.09
C ILE A 223 -10.24 -0.26 -8.41
N SER A 224 -11.37 -0.96 -8.50
CA SER A 224 -11.53 -2.33 -8.00
C SER A 224 -11.44 -3.42 -9.06
N ARG A 225 -11.16 -3.08 -10.33
CA ARG A 225 -10.86 -4.06 -11.39
C ARG A 225 -9.56 -4.82 -11.08
N MET A 226 -9.58 -6.14 -11.16
CA MET A 226 -8.46 -7.00 -10.75
C MET A 226 -7.77 -7.72 -11.92
N TRP A 227 -8.38 -7.71 -13.11
CA TRP A 227 -7.83 -8.35 -14.31
C TRP A 227 -8.11 -7.50 -15.55
N ASN A 228 -7.35 -7.70 -16.64
CA ASN A 228 -7.32 -6.78 -17.79
C ASN A 228 -7.02 -5.34 -17.36
N VAL A 229 -5.90 -5.20 -16.64
CA VAL A 229 -5.42 -3.99 -15.96
C VAL A 229 -4.06 -3.57 -16.52
N MET A 230 -3.45 -2.49 -16.02
CA MET A 230 -2.10 -2.10 -16.44
C MET A 230 -1.03 -3.04 -15.86
N GLY A 231 0.17 -3.03 -16.46
CA GLY A 231 1.28 -3.92 -16.04
C GLY A 231 1.63 -3.85 -14.56
N HIS A 232 1.70 -2.64 -13.97
CA HIS A 232 2.00 -2.45 -12.54
C HIS A 232 0.88 -2.95 -11.59
N GLU A 233 -0.25 -3.40 -12.15
CA GLU A 233 -1.41 -3.89 -11.43
C GLU A 233 -1.64 -5.39 -11.64
N ALA A 234 -1.06 -5.96 -12.71
CA ALA A 234 -1.36 -7.30 -13.21
C ALA A 234 -1.09 -8.42 -12.20
N ALA A 235 0.00 -8.30 -11.42
CA ALA A 235 0.41 -9.30 -10.44
C ALA A 235 -0.54 -9.43 -9.22
N ARG A 236 -1.47 -8.48 -9.01
CA ARG A 236 -2.29 -8.42 -7.78
C ARG A 236 -3.25 -9.60 -7.64
N LEU A 237 -3.93 -9.98 -8.73
CA LEU A 237 -4.87 -11.10 -8.69
C LEU A 237 -4.19 -12.46 -8.40
N PRO A 238 -3.13 -12.88 -9.13
CA PRO A 238 -2.42 -14.12 -8.79
C PRO A 238 -1.77 -14.06 -7.41
N MET A 239 -1.31 -12.88 -6.95
CA MET A 239 -0.76 -12.71 -5.60
C MET A 239 -1.79 -13.09 -4.52
N ILE A 240 -3.05 -12.67 -4.67
CA ILE A 240 -4.13 -13.03 -3.74
C ILE A 240 -4.31 -14.54 -3.63
N TYR A 241 -4.37 -15.24 -4.77
CA TYR A 241 -4.50 -16.70 -4.78
C TYR A 241 -3.26 -17.39 -4.19
N ALA A 242 -2.06 -16.88 -4.50
CA ALA A 242 -0.81 -17.44 -4.00
C ALA A 242 -0.70 -17.30 -2.47
N ALA A 243 -1.07 -16.13 -1.92
CA ALA A 243 -1.11 -15.89 -0.49
C ALA A 243 -2.08 -16.84 0.22
N ALA A 244 -3.31 -16.98 -0.31
CA ALA A 244 -4.31 -17.89 0.24
C ALA A 244 -3.83 -19.35 0.19
N TRP A 245 -3.21 -19.77 -0.91
CA TRP A 245 -2.62 -21.10 -1.02
C TRP A 245 -1.50 -21.35 0.00
N ASP A 246 -0.52 -20.45 0.12
CA ASP A 246 0.63 -20.64 1.02
C ASP A 246 0.20 -20.72 2.49
N VAL A 247 -0.76 -19.90 2.90
CA VAL A 247 -1.23 -19.88 4.30
C VAL A 247 -2.13 -21.07 4.62
N THR A 248 -3.00 -21.50 3.70
CA THR A 248 -4.01 -22.54 4.00
C THR A 248 -3.70 -23.92 3.41
N GLY A 249 -2.71 -24.05 2.53
CA GLY A 249 -2.39 -25.29 1.81
C GLY A 249 -3.45 -25.77 0.81
N ARG A 250 -4.50 -24.99 0.53
CA ARG A 250 -5.63 -25.43 -0.31
C ARG A 250 -5.26 -25.41 -1.79
N GLN A 251 -5.32 -26.57 -2.44
CA GLN A 251 -4.85 -26.75 -3.81
C GLN A 251 -5.65 -25.96 -4.86
N ALA A 252 -6.96 -25.75 -4.65
CA ALA A 252 -7.77 -24.93 -5.55
C ALA A 252 -7.20 -23.50 -5.74
N TYR A 253 -6.61 -22.92 -4.68
CA TYR A 253 -5.95 -21.62 -4.78
C TYR A 253 -4.62 -21.69 -5.52
N ARG A 254 -3.89 -22.79 -5.40
CA ARG A 254 -2.67 -23.03 -6.18
C ARG A 254 -2.98 -23.08 -7.68
N GLU A 255 -4.06 -23.75 -8.06
CA GLU A 255 -4.50 -23.85 -9.45
C GLU A 255 -4.86 -22.46 -10.01
N LEU A 256 -5.62 -21.67 -9.25
CA LEU A 256 -5.96 -20.29 -9.62
C LEU A 256 -4.71 -19.40 -9.71
N TYR A 257 -3.81 -19.45 -8.73
CA TYR A 257 -2.53 -18.76 -8.79
C TYR A 257 -1.77 -19.12 -10.08
N ARG A 258 -1.57 -20.41 -10.35
CA ARG A 258 -0.81 -20.89 -11.53
C ARG A 258 -1.48 -20.52 -12.85
N LYS A 259 -2.81 -20.47 -12.89
CA LYS A 259 -3.58 -20.03 -14.07
C LYS A 259 -3.24 -18.60 -14.48
N TYR A 260 -3.05 -17.67 -13.53
CA TYR A 260 -2.89 -16.24 -13.82
C TYR A 260 -1.43 -15.76 -13.78
N ALA A 261 -0.55 -16.43 -13.04
CA ALA A 261 0.77 -15.91 -12.69
C ALA A 261 1.68 -15.61 -13.89
N ALA A 262 1.82 -16.54 -14.84
CA ALA A 262 2.77 -16.38 -15.95
C ALA A 262 2.44 -15.15 -16.82
N GLU A 263 1.16 -14.95 -17.11
CA GLU A 263 0.68 -13.77 -17.84
C GLU A 263 0.94 -12.50 -17.06
N ALA A 264 0.52 -12.49 -15.79
CA ALA A 264 0.62 -11.32 -14.94
C ALA A 264 2.07 -10.86 -14.75
N VAL A 265 2.99 -11.79 -14.47
CA VAL A 265 4.41 -11.48 -14.32
C VAL A 265 4.99 -10.93 -15.61
N ARG A 266 4.66 -11.55 -16.76
CA ARG A 266 5.11 -11.03 -18.07
C ARG A 266 4.59 -9.62 -18.32
N GLN A 267 3.31 -9.36 -18.03
CA GLN A 267 2.71 -8.05 -18.18
C GLN A 267 3.33 -7.02 -17.21
N SER A 268 3.62 -7.42 -15.99
CA SER A 268 4.26 -6.57 -14.97
C SER A 268 5.67 -6.10 -15.32
N ARG A 269 6.33 -6.76 -16.28
CA ARG A 269 7.66 -6.36 -16.78
C ARG A 269 7.62 -5.33 -17.90
N THR A 270 6.43 -4.99 -18.39
CA THR A 270 6.30 -3.95 -19.41
C THR A 270 6.61 -2.59 -18.79
N THR A 271 7.54 -1.84 -19.40
CA THR A 271 7.89 -0.49 -18.96
C THR A 271 6.68 0.41 -19.12
N ILE A 272 6.27 1.06 -18.04
CA ILE A 272 5.25 2.11 -18.08
C ILE A 272 5.94 3.42 -17.76
N GLU A 273 5.95 4.33 -18.73
CA GLU A 273 6.44 5.69 -18.51
C GLU A 273 5.58 6.40 -17.47
N ARG A 274 6.22 7.14 -16.54
CA ARG A 274 5.56 8.03 -15.57
C ARG A 274 4.64 7.34 -14.55
N LEU A 275 5.04 6.18 -14.01
CA LEU A 275 4.37 5.62 -12.84
C LEU A 275 4.66 6.46 -11.57
N PRO A 276 3.65 6.73 -10.73
CA PRO A 276 3.90 7.30 -9.41
C PRO A 276 4.64 6.29 -8.52
N THR A 277 5.50 6.77 -7.63
CA THR A 277 6.38 5.91 -6.82
C THR A 277 5.61 4.91 -5.95
N TYR A 278 4.43 5.27 -5.44
CA TYR A 278 3.61 4.35 -4.65
C TYR A 278 3.17 3.11 -5.45
N ALA A 279 2.96 3.24 -6.77
CA ALA A 279 2.55 2.13 -7.62
C ALA A 279 3.68 1.10 -7.81
N LEU A 280 4.94 1.55 -7.72
CA LEU A 280 6.10 0.66 -7.74
C LEU A 280 6.17 -0.19 -6.47
N LEU A 281 5.87 0.40 -5.29
CA LEU A 281 5.81 -0.36 -4.04
C LEU A 281 4.71 -1.44 -4.09
N GLN A 282 3.53 -1.10 -4.61
CA GLN A 282 2.42 -2.03 -4.80
C GLN A 282 2.78 -3.19 -5.74
N LEU A 283 3.46 -2.87 -6.84
CA LEU A 283 3.97 -3.86 -7.78
C LEU A 283 5.02 -4.76 -7.11
N GLN A 284 5.97 -4.17 -6.39
CA GLN A 284 7.05 -4.89 -5.73
C GLN A 284 6.50 -5.89 -4.71
N GLY A 285 5.57 -5.49 -3.83
CA GLY A 285 4.95 -6.42 -2.88
C GLY A 285 4.22 -7.57 -3.58
N SER A 286 3.59 -7.31 -4.73
CA SER A 286 2.96 -8.36 -5.53
C SER A 286 3.97 -9.34 -6.11
N LEU A 287 5.07 -8.84 -6.68
CA LEU A 287 6.10 -9.68 -7.30
C LEU A 287 6.94 -10.45 -6.27
N GLU A 288 7.27 -9.82 -5.13
CA GLU A 288 8.02 -10.46 -4.03
C GLU A 288 7.31 -11.74 -3.56
N LEU A 289 6.00 -11.66 -3.33
CA LEU A 289 5.21 -12.82 -2.91
C LEU A 289 5.22 -13.91 -3.98
N LEU A 290 4.96 -13.55 -5.24
CA LEU A 290 4.92 -14.51 -6.34
C LEU A 290 6.29 -15.17 -6.58
N GLU A 291 7.37 -14.40 -6.47
CA GLU A 291 8.75 -14.89 -6.62
C GLU A 291 9.13 -15.83 -5.47
N THR A 292 8.78 -15.46 -4.23
CA THR A 292 9.04 -16.29 -3.04
C THR A 292 8.41 -17.67 -3.15
N LEU A 293 7.21 -17.75 -3.76
CA LEU A 293 6.44 -18.98 -3.89
C LEU A 293 6.68 -19.72 -5.21
N GLU A 294 7.46 -19.15 -6.14
CA GLU A 294 7.83 -19.85 -7.34
C GLU A 294 8.66 -21.10 -6.97
N GLN A 295 8.41 -22.20 -7.67
CA GLN A 295 9.08 -23.48 -7.47
C GLN A 295 9.76 -23.96 -8.75
N ASP A 296 9.32 -23.48 -9.92
CA ASP A 296 9.92 -23.82 -11.20
C ASP A 296 11.31 -23.17 -11.35
N PRO A 297 12.40 -23.97 -11.46
CA PRO A 297 13.75 -23.44 -11.57
C PRO A 297 13.96 -22.56 -12.81
N GLN A 298 13.25 -22.83 -13.90
CA GLN A 298 13.36 -22.04 -15.12
C GLN A 298 12.73 -20.65 -14.92
N SER A 299 11.51 -20.61 -14.39
CA SER A 299 10.81 -19.36 -14.05
C SER A 299 11.62 -18.51 -13.06
N LYS A 300 12.24 -19.11 -12.04
CA LYS A 300 13.17 -18.40 -11.13
C LYS A 300 14.36 -17.77 -11.86
N ARG A 301 14.98 -18.50 -12.79
CA ARG A 301 16.09 -17.96 -13.60
C ARG A 301 15.63 -16.82 -14.50
N ASP A 302 14.45 -16.94 -15.09
CA ASP A 302 13.86 -15.89 -15.93
C ASP A 302 13.41 -14.67 -15.11
N HIS A 303 13.18 -14.81 -13.79
CA HIS A 303 12.96 -13.71 -12.84
C HIS A 303 14.26 -12.97 -12.52
N LEU A 304 15.33 -13.70 -12.21
CA LEU A 304 16.64 -13.14 -11.88
C LEU A 304 17.33 -12.47 -13.09
N ALA A 305 17.28 -13.09 -14.27
CA ALA A 305 17.87 -12.51 -15.48
C ALA A 305 17.16 -11.20 -15.92
N SER A 306 15.90 -11.02 -15.55
CA SER A 306 15.14 -9.79 -15.83
C SER A 306 15.38 -8.67 -14.81
N SER A 307 15.85 -8.99 -13.59
CA SER A 307 16.16 -7.99 -12.56
C SER A 307 17.57 -7.40 -12.70
N ASP A 308 18.50 -8.13 -13.33
CA ASP A 308 19.79 -7.57 -13.80
C ASP A 308 19.61 -6.61 -15.00
N GLY A 309 18.49 -6.71 -15.71
CA GLY A 309 18.07 -5.80 -16.77
C GLY A 309 17.40 -4.54 -16.23
N ARG A 310 18.17 -3.68 -15.53
CA ARG A 310 17.86 -2.28 -15.17
C ARG A 310 16.37 -1.89 -15.30
N VAL A 311 15.66 -1.80 -14.18
CA VAL A 311 14.61 -0.76 -14.09
C VAL A 311 15.34 0.58 -14.17
N ALA A 312 15.53 1.07 -15.40
CA ALA A 312 16.15 2.35 -15.66
C ALA A 312 15.18 3.46 -15.21
N CYS A 313 15.13 3.74 -13.90
CA CYS A 313 14.80 5.08 -13.43
C CYS A 313 15.99 6.00 -13.76
N GLY A 314 16.16 6.27 -15.06
CA GLY A 314 17.28 7.02 -15.61
C GLY A 314 16.82 7.85 -16.80
N GLY A 315 15.75 8.63 -16.61
CA GLY A 315 15.46 9.76 -17.48
C GLY A 315 16.32 10.93 -17.04
N GLU A 316 17.39 11.21 -17.77
CA GLU A 316 18.11 12.49 -17.65
C GLU A 316 17.10 13.63 -17.80
N LEU A 317 16.94 14.43 -16.75
CA LEU A 317 16.21 15.69 -16.82
C LEU A 317 16.98 16.59 -17.82
N PRO A 318 16.32 17.12 -18.88
CA PRO A 318 17.00 18.05 -19.77
C PRO A 318 17.41 19.28 -18.96
N HIS A 319 18.72 19.53 -18.93
CA HIS A 319 19.29 20.75 -18.39
C HIS A 319 18.66 21.95 -19.10
N HIS A 320 17.69 22.60 -18.45
CA HIS A 320 17.31 23.95 -18.80
C HIS A 320 18.53 24.85 -18.57
N ARG A 321 19.14 25.30 -19.66
CA ARG A 321 20.06 26.44 -19.66
C ARG A 321 19.33 27.62 -19.02
N VAL A 322 19.70 27.94 -17.78
CA VAL A 322 19.36 29.21 -17.15
C VAL A 322 20.13 30.29 -17.89
N GLY A 323 19.46 30.91 -18.86
CA GLY A 323 19.92 32.14 -19.49
C GLY A 323 19.98 33.24 -18.43
N ARG A 324 21.18 33.74 -18.17
CA ARG A 324 21.39 34.98 -17.41
C ARG A 324 20.74 36.13 -18.17
N SER A 325 19.73 36.76 -17.59
CA SER A 325 19.45 38.18 -17.83
C SER A 325 19.24 38.89 -16.50
N ARG A 326 20.31 39.51 -16.01
CA ARG A 326 20.24 40.67 -15.12
C ARG A 326 20.53 41.88 -15.99
N ARG A 327 19.53 42.76 -16.13
CA ARG A 327 19.62 44.20 -16.40
C ARG A 327 18.21 44.75 -16.15
N ASP A 328 18.01 45.32 -14.97
CA ASP A 328 18.02 46.76 -14.69
C ASP A 328 16.59 47.30 -14.62
N LEU A 329 16.03 47.30 -13.41
CA LEU A 329 14.88 48.11 -13.05
C LEU A 329 15.38 49.26 -12.18
N SER A 330 15.68 50.39 -12.80
CA SER A 330 15.70 51.67 -12.09
C SER A 330 15.32 52.82 -13.03
N ARG A 331 14.46 53.72 -12.51
CA ARG A 331 14.01 55.01 -13.07
C ARG A 331 12.98 54.87 -14.21
N GLY A 332 11.85 55.57 -14.31
CA GLY A 332 11.23 56.71 -13.62
C GLY A 332 10.09 57.21 -14.54
N ARG A 333 8.97 57.66 -13.94
CA ARG A 333 7.74 58.34 -14.45
C ARG A 333 7.91 59.37 -15.60
N PRO A 334 6.85 60.07 -16.15
CA PRO A 334 5.37 59.96 -16.04
C PRO A 334 4.55 60.19 -17.37
N GLY A 335 3.21 60.16 -17.28
CA GLY A 335 2.26 60.87 -18.19
C GLY A 335 1.84 60.07 -19.43
N GLU A 336 0.63 60.10 -19.98
CA GLU A 336 -0.56 60.96 -19.88
C GLU A 336 -1.78 60.16 -20.41
N ARG A 337 -3.00 60.54 -19.97
CA ARG A 337 -4.28 60.76 -20.72
C ARG A 337 -4.49 59.96 -22.04
N SER A 338 -5.66 59.48 -22.47
CA SER A 338 -7.09 59.72 -22.23
C SER A 338 -7.84 58.88 -23.29
N GLU A 339 -9.10 58.50 -23.01
CA GLU A 339 -10.17 58.10 -23.97
C GLU A 339 -9.94 56.83 -24.83
N ALA A 340 -10.90 55.93 -25.05
CA ALA A 340 -12.35 55.94 -24.89
C ALA A 340 -12.88 54.54 -24.50
#